data_AF-A0A3S2C8T0-F1
#
_entry.id   AF-A0A3S2C8T0-F1
#
_cell.length_a   1.000
_cell.length_b   1.000
_cell.length_c   1.000
_cell.angle_alpha   90.00
_cell.angle_beta   90.00
_cell.angle_gamma   90.00
#
_symmetry.space_group_name_H-M   'P 1'
#
loop_
_entity.id
_entity.type
_entity.pdbx_description
1 polymer ?
#
loop_
_entity_poly.entity_id
_entity_poly.type
_entity_poly.pdbx_seq_one_letter_code
_entity_poly.pdbx_strand_id
1 'polypeptide(L)'
;MALPVEPEFRDHRSSVQLVTAVRRLVSDGIVVEGGDLTPADRDLLLEEELSLGNVVPARRREFRAGRFYARQALQGFGAGGIVIPIGDNRAPVWPTAIVGSISHTRNLCVVAVGSSTEFLGVGIDIEEDSPLSCELARLVSDAAELEGREEIEGGLGC
;
A
#
# COMPACT_ATOMS: atom_id res chain seq x y z
N MET A 1 1.34 47.73 -3.27
CA MET A 1 2.19 46.86 -4.10
C MET A 1 2.31 45.54 -3.37
N ALA A 2 1.40 44.59 -3.66
CA ALA A 2 1.41 43.28 -3.04
C ALA A 2 2.53 42.44 -3.68
N LEU A 3 3.33 41.78 -2.85
CA LEU A 3 4.36 40.86 -3.31
C LEU A 3 3.71 39.69 -4.04
N PRO A 4 4.33 39.15 -5.11
CA PRO A 4 3.79 37.99 -5.79
C PRO A 4 3.74 36.82 -4.80
N VAL A 5 2.56 36.22 -4.68
CA VAL A 5 2.38 34.93 -4.01
C VAL A 5 3.17 33.90 -4.80
N GLU A 6 4.24 33.38 -4.20
CA GLU A 6 4.96 32.21 -4.70
C GLU A 6 3.94 31.08 -4.97
N PRO A 7 4.07 30.34 -6.09
CA PRO A 7 3.12 29.28 -6.40
C PRO A 7 3.15 28.22 -5.29
N GLU A 8 1.98 27.90 -4.74
CA GLU A 8 1.81 26.80 -3.79
C GLU A 8 2.37 25.51 -4.41
N PHE A 9 3.51 25.04 -3.90
CA PHE A 9 3.99 23.69 -4.18
C PHE A 9 2.91 22.71 -3.68
N ARG A 10 2.19 22.06 -4.59
CA ARG A 10 1.35 20.90 -4.24
C ARG A 10 2.24 19.88 -3.54
N ASP A 11 2.01 19.66 -2.24
CA ASP A 11 2.74 18.66 -1.47
C ASP A 11 2.23 17.26 -1.81
N HIS A 12 2.71 16.71 -2.93
CA HIS A 12 2.44 15.34 -3.40
C HIS A 12 2.93 14.24 -2.43
N ARG A 13 3.49 14.61 -1.26
CA ARG A 13 4.01 13.70 -0.24
C ARG A 13 3.03 13.44 0.91
N SER A 14 1.87 14.09 0.94
CA SER A 14 0.84 13.75 1.92
C SER A 14 0.29 12.34 1.63
N SER A 15 0.29 11.48 2.65
CA SER A 15 -0.23 10.12 2.54
C SER A 15 -1.70 10.07 2.09
N VAL A 16 -2.48 11.09 2.42
CA VAL A 16 -3.86 11.25 1.95
C VAL A 16 -3.93 11.39 0.42
N GLN A 17 -3.03 12.18 -0.16
CA GLN A 17 -2.99 12.38 -1.62
C GLN A 17 -2.56 11.11 -2.34
N LEU A 18 -1.57 10.39 -1.81
CA LEU A 18 -1.12 9.13 -2.39
C LEU A 18 -2.21 8.05 -2.35
N VAL A 19 -2.89 7.88 -1.21
CA VAL A 19 -4.03 6.96 -1.11
C VAL A 19 -5.15 7.35 -2.08
N THR A 20 -5.40 8.65 -2.24
CA THR A 20 -6.37 9.17 -3.22
C THR A 20 -5.96 8.88 -4.66
N ALA A 21 -4.66 8.93 -4.97
CA ALA A 21 -4.15 8.56 -6.28
C ALA A 21 -4.33 7.05 -6.53
N VAL A 22 -4.00 6.18 -5.56
CA VAL A 22 -4.21 4.72 -5.69
C VAL A 22 -5.68 4.39 -5.94
N ARG A 23 -6.61 5.05 -5.25
CA ARG A 23 -8.06 4.91 -5.49
C ARG A 23 -8.48 5.15 -6.93
N ARG A 24 -7.74 5.99 -7.68
CA ARG A 24 -8.03 6.30 -9.09
C ARG A 24 -7.41 5.31 -10.08
N LEU A 25 -6.48 4.48 -9.62
CA LEU A 25 -5.79 3.49 -10.45
C LEU A 25 -6.47 2.12 -10.41
N VAL A 26 -7.25 1.85 -9.37
CA VAL A 26 -7.95 0.57 -9.20
C VAL A 26 -9.31 0.59 -9.89
N SER A 27 -9.81 -0.60 -10.23
CA SER A 27 -11.17 -0.77 -10.78
C SER A 27 -12.25 -0.41 -9.77
N ASP A 28 -13.42 0.01 -10.27
CA ASP A 28 -14.62 0.15 -9.45
C ASP A 28 -14.92 -1.16 -8.69
N GLY A 29 -15.37 -1.05 -7.44
CA GLY A 29 -15.60 -2.20 -6.56
C GLY A 29 -14.39 -2.57 -5.68
N ILE A 30 -13.20 -2.04 -5.96
CA ILE A 30 -12.05 -2.12 -5.04
C ILE A 30 -12.11 -0.97 -4.03
N VAL A 31 -12.14 -1.33 -2.75
CA VAL A 31 -12.00 -0.36 -1.65
C VAL A 31 -10.53 -0.24 -1.29
N VAL A 32 -10.04 1.00 -1.25
CA VAL A 32 -8.65 1.31 -0.88
C VAL A 32 -8.65 2.20 0.36
N GLU A 33 -7.90 1.77 1.38
CA GLU A 33 -7.62 2.53 2.59
C GLU A 33 -6.12 2.63 2.83
N GLY A 34 -5.67 3.65 3.55
CA GLY A 34 -4.26 3.81 3.84
C GLY A 34 -3.91 5.11 4.52
N GLY A 35 -2.62 5.30 4.77
CA GLY A 35 -2.07 6.48 5.40
C GLY A 35 -0.76 6.19 6.16
N ASP A 36 -0.37 7.11 7.04
CA ASP A 36 0.92 7.04 7.71
C ASP A 36 1.08 5.81 8.62
N LEU A 37 2.32 5.41 8.92
CA LEU A 37 2.59 4.33 9.90
C LEU A 37 2.55 4.80 11.36
N THR A 38 2.33 6.09 11.62
CA THR A 38 2.42 6.65 12.97
C THR A 38 1.32 6.13 13.91
N PRO A 39 1.64 6.00 15.21
CA PRO A 39 1.03 4.98 16.07
C PRO A 39 -0.22 5.46 16.82
N ALA A 40 -0.81 6.59 16.45
CA ALA A 40 -1.50 7.42 17.43
C ALA A 40 -2.60 6.69 18.22
N ASP A 41 -3.40 5.79 17.62
CA ASP A 41 -4.34 4.92 18.35
C ASP A 41 -4.78 3.74 17.45
N ARG A 42 -3.88 2.79 17.16
CA ARG A 42 -4.24 1.60 16.37
C ARG A 42 -4.22 0.35 17.24
N ASP A 43 -5.30 0.13 17.96
CA ASP A 43 -5.49 -1.11 18.70
C ASP A 43 -5.60 -2.27 17.72
N LEU A 44 -4.64 -3.20 17.83
CA LEU A 44 -4.81 -4.53 17.26
C LEU A 44 -5.79 -5.31 18.13
N LEU A 45 -6.49 -6.24 17.49
CA LEU A 45 -7.14 -7.29 18.25
C LEU A 45 -6.04 -8.16 18.86
N LEU A 46 -6.26 -8.63 20.09
CA LEU A 46 -5.23 -9.34 20.86
C LEU A 46 -4.65 -10.52 20.09
N GLU A 47 -5.50 -11.22 19.33
CA GLU A 47 -5.15 -12.35 18.47
C GLU A 47 -4.13 -11.96 17.38
N GLU A 48 -4.24 -10.75 16.81
CA GLU A 48 -3.32 -10.26 15.79
C GLU A 48 -1.95 -9.93 16.38
N GLU A 49 -1.91 -9.29 17.55
CA GLU A 49 -0.65 -8.98 18.24
C GLU A 49 0.07 -10.27 18.69
N LEU A 50 -0.68 -11.27 19.18
CA LEU A 50 -0.11 -12.57 19.54
C LEU A 50 0.46 -13.31 18.31
N SER A 51 -0.18 -13.21 17.15
CA SER A 51 0.28 -13.86 15.92
C SER A 51 1.60 -13.28 15.38
N LEU A 52 1.93 -12.04 15.73
CA LEU A 52 3.13 -11.36 15.23
C LEU A 52 4.42 -11.88 15.86
N GLY A 53 4.36 -12.32 17.11
CA GLY A 53 5.51 -12.77 17.89
C GLY A 53 6.55 -11.67 18.15
N ASN A 54 7.82 -12.07 18.28
CA ASN A 54 8.94 -11.15 18.53
C ASN A 54 9.50 -10.63 17.20
N VAL A 55 9.10 -9.43 16.80
CA VAL A 55 9.62 -8.72 15.64
C VAL A 55 10.24 -7.39 16.02
N VAL A 56 11.13 -6.88 15.16
CA VAL A 56 11.73 -5.55 15.33
C VAL A 56 10.65 -4.45 15.33
N PRO A 57 10.90 -3.29 16.00
CA PRO A 57 9.88 -2.23 16.12
C PRO A 57 9.34 -1.71 14.80
N ALA A 58 10.16 -1.62 13.76
CA ALA A 58 9.72 -1.22 12.41
C ALA A 58 8.64 -2.17 11.87
N ARG A 59 8.93 -3.47 11.86
CA ARG A 59 7.99 -4.49 11.40
C ARG A 59 6.69 -4.52 12.21
N ARG A 60 6.75 -4.25 13.52
CA ARG A 60 5.55 -4.11 14.36
C ARG A 60 4.69 -2.93 13.93
N ARG A 61 5.28 -1.78 13.58
CA ARG A 61 4.52 -0.62 13.08
C ARG A 61 3.85 -0.91 11.75
N GLU A 62 4.58 -1.50 10.80
CA GLU A 62 4.06 -1.90 9.48
C GLU A 62 2.87 -2.84 9.62
N PHE A 63 3.03 -3.89 10.44
CA PHE A 63 1.97 -4.87 10.68
C PHE A 63 0.71 -4.23 11.30
N ARG A 64 0.90 -3.37 12.32
CA ARG A 64 -0.19 -2.63 12.97
C ARG A 64 -0.94 -1.72 12.01
N ALA A 65 -0.21 -0.95 11.20
CA ALA A 65 -0.80 -0.07 10.19
C ALA A 65 -1.59 -0.88 9.15
N GLY A 66 -1.00 -1.96 8.63
CA GLY A 66 -1.65 -2.84 7.66
C GLY A 66 -2.95 -3.43 8.17
N ARG A 67 -2.98 -3.94 9.40
CA ARG A 67 -4.18 -4.54 10.00
C ARG A 67 -5.27 -3.51 10.30
N PHE A 68 -4.89 -2.35 10.79
CA PHE A 68 -5.84 -1.25 10.97
C PHE A 68 -6.50 -0.85 9.65
N TYR A 69 -5.71 -0.56 8.61
CA TYR A 69 -6.26 -0.11 7.33
C TYR A 69 -7.04 -1.21 6.62
N ALA A 70 -6.64 -2.47 6.78
CA ALA A 70 -7.41 -3.60 6.29
C ALA A 70 -8.80 -3.68 6.96
N ARG A 71 -8.88 -3.50 8.28
CA ARG A 71 -10.18 -3.42 8.98
C ARG A 71 -11.03 -2.24 8.50
N GLN A 72 -10.42 -1.07 8.31
CA GLN A 72 -11.12 0.09 7.75
C GLN A 72 -11.68 -0.23 6.35
N ALA A 73 -10.89 -0.85 5.47
CA ALA A 73 -11.33 -1.19 4.12
C ALA A 73 -12.47 -2.23 4.14
N LEU A 74 -12.41 -3.18 5.09
CA LEU A 74 -13.45 -4.18 5.29
C LEU A 74 -14.76 -3.63 5.88
N GLN A 75 -14.79 -2.41 6.45
CA GLN A 75 -16.05 -1.80 6.93
C GLN A 75 -17.06 -1.62 5.80
N GLY A 76 -16.60 -1.27 4.59
CA GLY A 76 -17.47 -1.15 3.42
C GLY A 76 -18.14 -2.47 3.01
N PHE A 77 -17.57 -3.60 3.42
CA PHE A 77 -18.09 -4.95 3.20
C PHE A 77 -18.82 -5.53 4.44
N GLY A 78 -19.06 -4.72 5.47
CA GLY A 78 -19.70 -5.16 6.72
C GLY A 78 -18.81 -6.03 7.62
N ALA A 79 -17.50 -6.06 7.38
CA ALA A 79 -16.55 -6.98 7.99
C ALA A 79 -15.42 -6.28 8.77
N GLY A 80 -15.60 -5.03 9.19
CA GLY A 80 -14.52 -4.21 9.74
C GLY A 80 -14.02 -4.55 11.16
N GLY A 81 -14.74 -5.39 11.91
CA GLY A 81 -14.44 -5.71 13.30
C GLY A 81 -13.73 -7.04 13.54
N ILE A 82 -13.25 -7.70 12.47
CA ILE A 82 -12.72 -9.06 12.55
C ILE A 82 -11.20 -9.10 12.56
N VAL A 83 -10.66 -10.15 13.18
CA VAL A 83 -9.24 -10.50 13.16
C VAL A 83 -8.84 -10.87 11.74
N ILE A 84 -7.68 -10.38 11.30
CA ILE A 84 -7.05 -10.78 10.04
C ILE A 84 -5.77 -11.57 10.37
N PRO A 85 -5.82 -12.91 10.44
CA PRO A 85 -4.65 -13.72 10.79
C PRO A 85 -3.49 -13.60 9.81
N ILE A 86 -2.34 -14.14 10.21
CA ILE A 86 -1.21 -14.40 9.34
C ILE A 86 -1.35 -15.83 8.82
N GLY A 87 -1.42 -15.99 7.51
CA GLY A 87 -1.46 -17.28 6.82
C GLY A 87 -0.11 -17.67 6.24
N ASP A 88 -0.15 -18.56 5.26
CA ASP A 88 1.03 -19.04 4.56
C ASP A 88 1.84 -17.90 3.93
N ASN A 89 3.16 -18.04 3.95
CA ASN A 89 4.10 -17.01 3.48
C ASN A 89 3.86 -15.62 4.09
N ARG A 90 3.25 -15.58 5.29
CA ARG A 90 2.88 -14.37 6.03
C ARG A 90 1.78 -13.53 5.36
N ALA A 91 1.05 -14.07 4.40
CA ALA A 91 -0.07 -13.39 3.75
C ALA A 91 -1.21 -13.10 4.77
N PRO A 92 -1.95 -11.99 4.64
CA PRO A 92 -3.18 -11.79 5.40
C PRO A 92 -4.22 -12.85 5.01
N VAL A 93 -4.83 -13.50 6.01
CA VAL A 93 -5.98 -14.37 5.77
C VAL A 93 -7.22 -13.50 5.70
N TRP A 94 -7.72 -13.29 4.48
CA TRP A 94 -8.91 -12.49 4.24
C TRP A 94 -10.19 -13.22 4.69
N PRO A 95 -11.25 -12.47 5.04
CA PRO A 95 -12.56 -13.03 5.33
C PRO A 95 -13.13 -13.78 4.13
N THR A 96 -14.11 -14.66 4.39
CA THR A 96 -14.83 -15.34 3.31
C THR A 96 -15.42 -14.32 2.33
N ALA A 97 -15.34 -14.64 1.04
CA ALA A 97 -15.79 -13.81 -0.08
C ALA A 97 -15.02 -12.50 -0.30
N ILE A 98 -13.85 -12.32 0.32
CA ILE A 98 -12.99 -11.15 0.13
C ILE A 98 -11.60 -11.56 -0.38
N VAL A 99 -11.08 -10.78 -1.32
CA VAL A 99 -9.67 -10.79 -1.74
C VAL A 99 -9.03 -9.44 -1.43
N GLY A 100 -7.72 -9.40 -1.25
CA GLY A 100 -7.04 -8.14 -0.97
C GLY A 100 -5.52 -8.23 -0.92
N SER A 101 -4.90 -7.06 -0.82
CA SER A 101 -3.45 -6.92 -0.62
C SER A 101 -3.13 -5.73 0.28
N ILE A 102 -1.97 -5.81 0.93
CA ILE A 102 -1.42 -4.80 1.84
C ILE A 102 0.01 -4.54 1.37
N SER A 103 0.36 -3.29 1.09
CA SER A 103 1.75 -2.86 0.86
C SER A 103 2.09 -1.66 1.74
N HIS A 104 3.36 -1.53 2.09
CA HIS A 104 3.85 -0.52 3.01
C HIS A 104 5.27 -0.10 2.62
N THR A 105 5.57 1.19 2.82
CA THR A 105 6.91 1.74 2.84
C THR A 105 7.30 2.07 4.28
N ARG A 106 8.42 2.78 4.47
CA ARG A 106 8.83 3.27 5.79
C ARG A 106 7.81 4.17 6.48
N ASN A 107 6.98 4.87 5.70
CA ASN A 107 6.09 5.91 6.20
C ASN A 107 4.63 5.76 5.74
N LEU A 108 4.33 4.98 4.70
CA LEU A 108 2.99 4.81 4.15
C LEU A 108 2.54 3.36 4.22
N CYS A 109 1.26 3.12 4.50
CA CYS A 109 0.61 1.84 4.33
C CYS A 109 -0.61 2.02 3.44
N VAL A 110 -0.81 1.11 2.48
CA VAL A 110 -1.99 1.06 1.62
C VAL A 110 -2.54 -0.36 1.61
N VAL A 111 -3.87 -0.46 1.64
CA VAL A 111 -4.63 -1.70 1.59
C VAL A 111 -5.70 -1.59 0.52
N ALA A 112 -5.83 -2.62 -0.30
CA ALA A 112 -6.88 -2.73 -1.29
C ALA A 112 -7.64 -4.06 -1.08
N VAL A 113 -8.97 -4.00 -1.05
CA VAL A 113 -9.83 -5.18 -0.89
C VAL A 113 -11.00 -5.14 -1.89
N GLY A 114 -11.47 -6.31 -2.30
CA GLY A 114 -12.61 -6.46 -3.20
C GLY A 114 -13.37 -7.76 -2.96
N SER A 115 -14.55 -7.87 -3.56
CA SER A 115 -15.35 -9.10 -3.50
C SER A 115 -14.71 -10.21 -4.35
N SER A 116 -14.58 -11.41 -3.79
CA SER A 116 -14.08 -12.57 -4.53
C SER A 116 -15.05 -13.07 -5.61
N THR A 117 -16.28 -12.53 -5.65
CA THR A 117 -17.24 -12.81 -6.73
C THR A 117 -16.99 -11.97 -7.97
N GLU A 118 -16.27 -10.85 -7.82
CA GLU A 118 -15.94 -9.90 -8.89
C GLU A 118 -14.47 -9.99 -9.29
N PHE A 119 -13.58 -10.24 -8.32
CA PHE A 119 -12.14 -10.28 -8.52
C PHE A 119 -11.56 -11.64 -8.13
N LEU A 120 -10.73 -12.21 -9.01
CA LEU A 120 -9.96 -13.43 -8.68
C LEU A 120 -8.87 -13.16 -7.63
N GLY A 121 -8.33 -11.95 -7.60
CA GLY A 121 -7.29 -11.52 -6.68
C GLY A 121 -6.99 -10.04 -6.82
N VAL A 122 -6.32 -9.48 -5.82
CA VAL A 122 -5.89 -8.07 -5.79
C VAL A 122 -4.45 -8.03 -5.35
N GLY A 123 -3.62 -7.29 -6.08
CA GLY A 123 -2.22 -7.03 -5.76
C GLY A 123 -1.94 -5.54 -5.85
N ILE A 124 -1.34 -4.98 -4.81
CA ILE A 124 -0.83 -3.61 -4.80
C ILE A 124 0.60 -3.65 -4.27
N ASP A 125 1.42 -2.75 -4.77
CA ASP A 125 2.74 -2.49 -4.22
C ASP A 125 3.04 -0.99 -4.27
N ILE A 126 3.71 -0.48 -3.22
CA ILE A 126 4.08 0.92 -3.10
C ILE A 126 5.55 1.03 -2.72
N GLU A 127 6.29 1.87 -3.42
CA GLU A 127 7.72 2.07 -3.21
C GLU A 127 8.06 3.56 -3.21
N GLU A 128 9.21 3.90 -2.61
CA GLU A 128 9.78 5.24 -2.74
C GLU A 128 10.23 5.44 -4.20
N ASP A 129 9.74 6.50 -4.86
CA ASP A 129 10.14 6.87 -6.23
C ASP A 129 11.61 7.31 -6.26
N SER A 130 12.47 6.31 -6.36
CA SER A 130 13.91 6.43 -6.31
C SER A 130 14.52 5.47 -7.32
N PRO A 131 15.61 5.87 -7.99
CA PRO A 131 16.20 5.06 -9.04
C PRO A 131 16.73 3.74 -8.48
N LEU A 132 16.40 2.64 -9.16
CA LEU A 132 17.03 1.34 -8.89
C LEU A 132 18.49 1.36 -9.33
N SER A 133 19.34 0.61 -8.63
CA SER A 133 20.70 0.34 -9.10
C SER A 133 20.66 -0.46 -10.40
N CYS A 134 21.68 -0.31 -11.26
CA CYS A 134 21.78 -1.07 -12.51
C CYS A 134 21.75 -2.60 -12.27
N GLU A 135 22.36 -3.06 -11.18
CA GLU A 135 22.36 -4.46 -10.78
C GLU A 135 20.95 -4.94 -10.45
N LEU A 136 20.23 -4.19 -9.62
CA LEU A 136 18.87 -4.53 -9.21
C LEU A 136 17.90 -4.49 -10.40
N ALA A 137 18.03 -3.48 -11.27
CA ALA A 137 17.23 -3.38 -12.49
C ALA A 137 17.38 -4.61 -13.39
N ARG A 138 18.61 -5.11 -13.57
CA ARG A 138 18.90 -6.33 -14.35
C ARG A 138 18.46 -7.63 -13.67
N LEU A 139 18.28 -7.61 -12.35
CA LEU A 139 17.81 -8.77 -11.59
C LEU A 139 16.30 -8.95 -11.69
N VAL A 140 15.55 -7.85 -11.73
CA VAL A 140 14.07 -7.86 -11.65
C VAL A 140 13.37 -7.64 -12.98
N SER A 141 14.11 -7.28 -14.02
CA SER A 141 13.58 -7.02 -15.36
C SER A 141 14.26 -7.90 -16.40
N ASP A 142 13.51 -8.29 -17.43
CA ASP A 142 14.10 -8.93 -18.60
C ASP A 142 14.76 -7.92 -19.57
N ALA A 143 15.39 -8.42 -20.63
CA ALA A 143 16.11 -7.57 -21.59
C ALA A 143 15.16 -6.63 -22.37
N ALA A 144 13.95 -7.08 -22.69
CA ALA A 144 12.99 -6.29 -23.46
C ALA A 144 12.39 -5.16 -22.59
N GLU A 145 12.16 -5.42 -21.31
CA GLU A 145 11.72 -4.41 -20.33
C GLU A 145 12.78 -3.31 -20.13
N LEU A 146 14.07 -3.67 -20.13
CA LEU A 146 15.16 -2.70 -20.01
C LEU A 146 15.31 -1.82 -21.25
N GLU A 147 15.20 -2.38 -22.46
CA GLU A 147 15.24 -1.61 -23.71
C GLU A 147 14.05 -0.64 -23.80
N GLY A 148 12.84 -1.09 -23.47
CA GLY A 148 11.66 -0.22 -23.43
C GLY A 148 11.76 0.89 -22.39
N ARG A 149 12.48 0.66 -21.28
CA ARG A 149 12.74 1.70 -20.28
C ARG A 149 13.65 2.82 -20.81
N GLU A 150 14.71 2.48 -21.55
CA GLU A 150 15.61 3.47 -22.16
C GLU A 150 14.85 4.38 -23.14
N GLU A 151 13.85 3.85 -23.86
CA GLU A 151 12.99 4.64 -24.74
C GLU A 151 12.07 5.61 -23.96
N ILE A 152 11.50 5.16 -22.83
CA ILE A 152 10.64 5.99 -21.98
C ILE A 152 11.47 7.09 -21.30
N GLU A 153 12.63 6.75 -20.74
CA GLU A 153 13.53 7.71 -20.10
C GLU A 153 14.11 8.71 -21.12
N GLY A 154 14.52 8.23 -22.30
CA GLY A 154 14.97 9.08 -23.40
C GLY A 154 13.87 9.97 -24.00
N GLY A 155 12.61 9.55 -23.95
CA GLY A 155 11.44 10.33 -24.37
C GLY A 155 10.98 11.38 -23.35
N LEU A 156 11.28 11.19 -22.07
CA LEU A 156 10.96 12.12 -20.98
C LEU A 156 12.02 13.23 -20.78
N GLY A 157 13.14 13.16 -21.51
CA GLY A 157 14.19 14.18 -21.50
C GLY A 157 14.98 14.24 -20.18
N CYS A 158 15.16 13.08 -19.53
CA CYS A 158 16.01 12.90 -18.36
C CYS A 158 17.45 12.55 -18.77
#